data_AF-A0A107KHA0-F1
#
_entry.id   AF-A0A107KHA0-F1
#
_cell.length_a   1.000
_cell.length_b   1.000
_cell.length_c   1.000
_cell.angle_alpha   90.00
_cell.angle_beta   90.00
_cell.angle_gamma   90.00
#
_symmetry.space_group_name_H-M   'P 1'
#
loop_
_entity.id
_entity.type
_entity.pdbx_description
1 polymer ?
#
loop_
_entity_poly.entity_id
_entity_poly.type
_entity_poly.pdbx_seq_one_letter_code
_entity_poly.pdbx_strand_id
1 'polypeptide(L)'
;MRTFVHEEGRLPHELAADIGRYRRRVFVEQLGWALPSANEIYERDQFDRDDTVYVFARNGNGEMCGCARLLPTTSPYLLNTLFADLLAEGVTPPQSAAVWELSRFAATGEAGSAEAAAWAVRPMLAAVVECAAQLGARQLIGVTFASMERLFRRIGVHAHRAGPPKMIDGRMVVACWIDIDPQTLAALGIVPGSGARQAIAA
;
A
#
# COMPACT_ATOMS: atom_id res chain seq x y z
N MET A 1 2.55 -0.18 -17.14
CA MET A 1 1.95 -1.19 -16.23
C MET A 1 0.44 -1.09 -16.29
N ARG A 2 -0.28 -2.14 -15.90
CA ARG A 2 -1.73 -2.13 -15.68
C ARG A 2 -2.03 -2.55 -14.24
N THR A 3 -2.93 -1.83 -13.58
CA THR A 3 -3.33 -2.08 -12.19
C THR A 3 -4.62 -2.88 -12.13
N PHE A 4 -4.75 -3.69 -11.08
CA PHE A 4 -5.88 -4.57 -10.80
C PHE A 4 -6.20 -4.50 -9.31
N VAL A 5 -7.46 -4.75 -8.96
CA VAL A 5 -7.94 -4.80 -7.58
C VAL A 5 -8.57 -6.16 -7.32
N HIS A 6 -8.22 -6.77 -6.19
CA HIS A 6 -8.95 -7.90 -5.61
C HIS A 6 -9.53 -7.44 -4.28
N GLU A 7 -10.85 -7.27 -4.22
CA GLU A 7 -11.58 -6.80 -3.03
C GLU A 7 -12.63 -7.78 -2.52
N GLU A 8 -12.86 -8.89 -3.24
CA GLU A 8 -13.94 -9.84 -2.94
C GLU A 8 -13.38 -11.15 -2.37
N GLY A 9 -13.51 -11.31 -1.06
CA GLY A 9 -13.28 -12.57 -0.38
C GLY A 9 -11.86 -13.14 -0.54
N ARG A 10 -11.75 -14.46 -0.34
CA ARG A 10 -10.47 -15.16 -0.37
C ARG A 10 -9.77 -15.00 -1.71
N LEU A 11 -8.49 -14.63 -1.65
CA LEU A 11 -7.62 -14.60 -2.83
C LEU A 11 -7.59 -15.97 -3.54
N PRO A 12 -7.77 -16.01 -4.86
CA PRO A 12 -7.50 -17.21 -5.66
C PRO A 12 -6.08 -17.72 -5.42
N HIS A 13 -5.89 -19.04 -5.39
CA HIS A 13 -4.61 -19.66 -5.01
C HIS A 13 -3.43 -19.15 -5.86
N GLU A 14 -3.61 -19.04 -7.18
CA GLU A 14 -2.56 -18.55 -8.08
C GLU A 14 -2.20 -17.08 -7.83
N LEU A 15 -3.21 -16.23 -7.61
CA LEU A 15 -3.00 -14.82 -7.30
C LEU A 15 -2.30 -14.64 -5.94
N ALA A 16 -2.71 -15.41 -4.93
CA ALA A 16 -2.05 -15.42 -3.62
C ALA A 16 -0.56 -15.82 -3.75
N ALA A 17 -0.26 -16.82 -4.58
CA ALA A 17 1.11 -17.26 -4.83
C ALA A 17 1.93 -16.19 -5.57
N ASP A 18 1.35 -15.52 -6.58
CA ASP A 18 1.99 -14.41 -7.30
C ASP A 18 2.31 -13.22 -6.37
N ILE A 19 1.32 -12.78 -5.58
CA ILE A 19 1.49 -11.70 -4.60
C ILE A 19 2.57 -12.08 -3.58
N GLY A 20 2.50 -13.30 -3.04
CA GLY A 20 3.47 -13.80 -2.06
C GLY A 20 4.91 -13.83 -2.60
N ARG A 21 5.11 -14.27 -3.85
CA ARG A 21 6.44 -14.29 -4.49
C ARG A 21 6.96 -12.88 -4.74
N TYR A 22 6.13 -11.99 -5.26
CA TYR A 22 6.51 -10.60 -5.50
C TYR A 22 6.90 -9.89 -4.20
N ARG A 23 6.09 -10.06 -3.15
CA ARG A 23 6.36 -9.52 -1.82
C ARG A 23 7.67 -10.09 -1.24
N ARG A 24 7.91 -11.39 -1.37
CA ARG A 24 9.17 -12.02 -0.93
C ARG A 24 10.40 -11.42 -1.62
N ARG A 25 10.31 -11.22 -2.94
CA ARG A 25 11.37 -10.60 -3.74
C ARG A 25 11.64 -9.16 -3.30
N VAL A 26 10.59 -8.37 -3.07
CA VAL A 26 10.76 -6.96 -2.70
C VAL A 26 11.16 -6.81 -1.23
N PHE A 27 10.34 -7.31 -0.30
CA PHE A 27 10.50 -7.00 1.12
C PHE A 27 11.64 -7.77 1.77
N VAL A 28 11.91 -9.01 1.35
CA VAL A 28 12.94 -9.84 1.98
C VAL A 28 14.24 -9.84 1.17
N GLU A 29 14.19 -10.07 -0.14
CA GLU A 29 15.42 -10.11 -0.97
C GLU A 29 16.02 -8.72 -1.22
N GLN A 30 15.24 -7.78 -1.75
CA GLN A 30 15.75 -6.45 -2.12
C GLN A 30 15.87 -5.53 -0.91
N LEU A 31 14.85 -5.54 -0.05
CA LEU A 31 14.82 -4.72 1.15
C LEU A 31 15.41 -5.43 2.36
N GLY A 32 15.80 -6.70 2.32
CA GLY A 32 16.51 -7.33 3.44
C GLY A 32 15.74 -7.39 4.76
N TRP A 33 14.40 -7.34 4.74
CA TRP A 33 13.63 -7.42 5.98
C TRP A 33 13.66 -8.84 6.54
N ALA A 34 14.04 -8.96 7.81
CA ALA A 34 13.93 -10.21 8.56
C ALA A 34 12.49 -10.40 9.06
N LEU A 35 11.59 -10.82 8.15
CA LEU A 35 10.19 -11.07 8.48
C LEU A 35 10.00 -12.52 8.94
N PRO A 36 9.58 -12.78 10.19
CA PRO A 36 9.26 -14.14 10.65
C PRO A 36 8.14 -14.80 9.84
N SER A 37 7.31 -13.98 9.21
CA SER A 37 6.17 -14.38 8.40
C SER A 37 6.56 -14.77 6.96
N ALA A 38 7.81 -14.56 6.55
CA ALA A 38 8.29 -15.01 5.26
C ALA A 38 8.84 -16.45 5.34
N ASN A 39 8.50 -17.27 4.35
CA ASN A 39 9.17 -18.55 4.12
C ASN A 39 10.12 -18.45 2.91
N GLU A 40 10.66 -19.58 2.47
CA GLU A 40 11.61 -19.62 1.34
C GLU A 40 11.02 -19.10 0.03
N ILE A 41 9.69 -19.16 -0.16
CA ILE A 41 9.02 -18.91 -1.43
C ILE A 41 8.11 -17.67 -1.38
N TYR A 42 7.46 -17.42 -0.25
CA TYR A 42 6.38 -16.44 -0.11
C TYR A 42 6.58 -15.56 1.13
N GLU A 43 6.14 -14.31 1.03
CA GLU A 43 5.96 -13.41 2.17
C GLU A 43 4.47 -13.18 2.40
N ARG A 44 3.97 -13.58 3.57
CA ARG A 44 2.57 -13.45 3.99
C ARG A 44 2.49 -13.38 5.51
N ASP A 45 1.70 -12.48 6.08
CA ASP A 45 1.54 -12.31 7.52
C ASP A 45 0.07 -12.49 7.98
N GLN A 46 -0.20 -12.28 9.27
CA GLN A 46 -1.52 -12.46 9.87
C GLN A 46 -2.61 -11.50 9.35
N PHE A 47 -2.20 -10.46 8.63
CA PHE A 47 -3.14 -9.50 8.03
C PHE A 47 -3.52 -9.87 6.59
N ASP A 48 -3.03 -10.99 6.07
CA ASP A 48 -3.45 -11.53 4.77
C ASP A 48 -4.64 -12.47 4.94
N ARG A 49 -5.82 -11.86 5.10
CA ARG A 49 -7.10 -12.48 5.45
C ARG A 49 -8.09 -12.46 4.28
N ASP A 50 -9.25 -13.10 4.46
CA ASP A 50 -10.31 -13.14 3.44
C ASP A 50 -10.97 -11.76 3.22
N ASP A 51 -10.87 -10.81 4.17
CA ASP A 51 -11.35 -9.42 4.05
C ASP A 51 -10.26 -8.44 3.57
N THR A 52 -9.09 -8.94 3.20
CA THR A 52 -7.97 -8.10 2.76
C THR A 52 -8.13 -7.69 1.32
N VAL A 53 -8.06 -6.38 1.07
CA VAL A 53 -8.09 -5.83 -0.28
C VAL A 53 -6.67 -5.70 -0.80
N TYR A 54 -6.43 -6.20 -2.01
CA TYR A 54 -5.14 -6.08 -2.69
C TYR A 54 -5.28 -5.26 -3.94
N VAL A 55 -4.34 -4.33 -4.12
CA VAL A 55 -4.14 -3.64 -5.40
C VAL A 55 -2.79 -4.09 -5.94
N PHE A 56 -2.73 -4.55 -7.17
CA PHE A 56 -1.49 -5.04 -7.77
C PHE A 56 -1.34 -4.57 -9.20
N ALA A 57 -0.12 -4.58 -9.71
CA ALA A 57 0.18 -4.16 -11.07
C ALA A 57 0.95 -5.24 -11.82
N ARG A 58 0.68 -5.37 -13.12
CA ARG A 58 1.45 -6.21 -14.04
C ARG A 58 2.09 -5.37 -15.16
N ASN A 59 3.27 -5.78 -15.60
CA ASN A 59 3.98 -5.19 -16.74
C ASN A 59 3.43 -5.72 -18.08
N GLY A 60 4.02 -5.31 -19.21
CA GLY A 60 3.60 -5.75 -20.55
C GLY A 60 3.72 -7.25 -20.80
N ASN A 61 4.57 -7.94 -20.03
CA ASN A 61 4.78 -9.39 -20.10
C ASN A 61 3.84 -10.16 -19.16
N GLY A 62 2.95 -9.47 -18.43
CA GLY A 62 2.05 -10.08 -17.44
C GLY A 62 2.71 -10.35 -16.09
N GLU A 63 3.97 -9.97 -15.88
CA GLU A 63 4.67 -10.18 -14.61
C GLU A 63 4.28 -9.11 -13.58
N MET A 64 4.17 -9.51 -12.31
CA MET A 64 3.85 -8.58 -11.24
C MET A 64 4.98 -7.57 -11.02
N CYS A 65 4.64 -6.28 -11.07
CA CYS A 65 5.55 -5.16 -10.90
C CYS A 65 5.06 -4.15 -9.86
N GLY A 66 4.00 -4.48 -9.12
CA GLY A 66 3.45 -3.63 -8.07
C GLY A 66 2.48 -4.40 -7.17
N CYS A 67 2.47 -4.05 -5.89
CA CYS A 67 1.56 -4.60 -4.89
C CYS A 67 1.30 -3.54 -3.81
N ALA A 68 0.08 -3.56 -3.27
CA ALA A 68 -0.36 -2.82 -2.11
C ALA A 68 -1.45 -3.62 -1.40
N ARG A 69 -1.53 -3.48 -0.09
CA ARG A 69 -2.54 -4.07 0.77
C ARG A 69 -3.35 -2.98 1.46
N LEU A 70 -4.67 -3.13 1.44
CA LEU A 70 -5.63 -2.27 2.10
C LEU A 70 -6.37 -3.07 3.17
N LEU A 71 -6.40 -2.54 4.40
CA LEU A 71 -7.11 -3.14 5.54
C LEU A 71 -8.08 -2.14 6.17
N PRO A 72 -9.30 -2.55 6.53
CA PRO A 72 -10.21 -1.66 7.26
C PRO A 72 -9.70 -1.43 8.67
N THR A 73 -9.66 -0.17 9.14
CA THR A 73 -9.19 0.12 10.51
C THR A 73 -10.18 -0.31 11.60
N THR A 74 -11.38 -0.75 11.22
CA THR A 74 -12.38 -1.38 12.10
C THR A 74 -12.03 -2.83 12.47
N SER A 75 -10.96 -3.38 11.91
CA SER A 75 -10.43 -4.72 12.22
C SER A 75 -8.93 -4.61 12.53
N PRO A 76 -8.25 -5.66 13.05
CA PRO A 76 -6.81 -5.59 13.29
C PRO A 76 -5.99 -5.25 12.02
N TYR A 77 -5.07 -4.30 12.15
CA TYR A 77 -4.18 -3.82 11.09
C TYR A 77 -2.75 -3.60 11.61
N LEU A 78 -1.77 -3.54 10.71
CA LEU A 78 -0.34 -3.58 11.02
C LEU A 78 0.09 -2.46 11.98
N LEU A 79 -0.28 -1.21 11.69
CA LEU A 79 0.07 -0.04 12.49
C LEU A 79 -0.50 -0.16 13.92
N ASN A 80 -1.76 -0.52 14.09
CA ASN A 80 -2.36 -0.70 15.42
C ASN A 80 -1.72 -1.87 16.20
N THR A 81 -1.47 -2.99 15.53
CA THR A 81 -1.02 -4.20 16.23
C THR A 81 0.48 -4.22 16.53
N LEU A 82 1.32 -3.70 15.63
CA LEU A 82 2.78 -3.86 15.73
C LEU A 82 3.56 -2.55 15.87
N PHE A 83 2.98 -1.41 15.48
CA PHE A 83 3.70 -0.14 15.38
C PHE A 83 2.92 1.04 15.96
N ALA A 84 2.06 0.79 16.95
CA ALA A 84 1.19 1.82 17.52
C ALA A 84 2.01 2.97 18.14
N ASP A 85 3.23 2.68 18.58
CA ASP A 85 4.18 3.64 19.12
C ASP A 85 4.70 4.65 18.08
N LEU A 86 4.48 4.44 16.77
CA LEU A 86 4.79 5.41 15.71
C LEU A 86 3.79 6.57 15.64
N LEU A 87 2.64 6.46 16.29
CA LEU A 87 1.70 7.56 16.42
C LEU A 87 2.23 8.63 17.38
N ALA A 88 1.77 9.86 17.20
CA ALA A 88 2.07 10.94 18.14
C ALA A 88 1.59 10.59 19.56
N GLU A 89 2.25 11.15 20.57
CA GLU A 89 1.91 10.91 21.96
C GLU A 89 0.44 11.26 22.24
N GLY A 90 -0.27 10.36 22.93
CA GLY A 90 -1.69 10.51 23.24
C GLY A 90 -2.65 10.23 22.08
N VAL A 91 -2.16 9.95 20.87
CA VAL A 91 -3.00 9.58 19.72
C VAL A 91 -3.27 8.08 19.73
N THR A 92 -4.55 7.71 19.67
CA THR A 92 -4.96 6.32 19.53
C THR A 92 -5.00 5.91 18.06
N PRO A 93 -4.66 4.64 17.73
CA PRO A 93 -4.84 4.13 16.37
C PRO A 93 -6.31 4.26 15.93
N PRO A 94 -6.59 4.78 14.72
CA PRO A 94 -7.96 4.95 14.25
C PRO A 94 -8.72 3.62 14.21
N GLN A 95 -10.03 3.69 14.48
CA GLN A 95 -10.99 2.60 14.33
C GLN A 95 -12.24 3.16 13.64
N SER A 96 -12.18 3.33 12.31
CA SER A 96 -13.20 4.04 11.55
C SER A 96 -13.44 3.42 10.18
N ALA A 97 -14.70 3.30 9.79
CA ALA A 97 -15.06 2.86 8.43
C ALA A 97 -14.57 3.84 7.34
N ALA A 98 -14.31 5.11 7.71
CA ALA A 98 -13.77 6.12 6.80
C ALA A 98 -12.24 6.10 6.71
N VAL A 99 -11.55 5.20 7.42
CA VAL A 99 -10.08 5.11 7.42
C VAL A 99 -9.64 3.69 7.10
N TRP A 100 -8.75 3.56 6.14
CA TRP A 100 -8.13 2.31 5.74
C TRP A 100 -6.61 2.35 5.94
N GLU A 101 -6.03 1.24 6.36
CA GLU A 101 -4.58 1.09 6.38
C GLU A 101 -4.06 0.75 4.98
N LEU A 102 -3.03 1.46 4.52
CA LEU A 102 -2.16 1.05 3.41
C LEU A 102 -0.88 0.39 3.96
N SER A 103 -0.67 -0.89 3.64
CA SER A 103 0.57 -1.61 3.94
C SER A 103 1.08 -2.40 2.72
N ARG A 104 2.30 -2.96 2.80
CA ARG A 104 2.96 -3.72 1.72
C ARG A 104 2.94 -3.00 0.36
N PHE A 105 3.07 -1.68 0.38
CA PHE A 105 3.10 -0.85 -0.82
C PHE A 105 4.49 -0.88 -1.47
N ALA A 106 4.57 -1.40 -2.69
CA ALA A 106 5.77 -1.41 -3.50
C ALA A 106 5.42 -1.38 -4.99
N ALA A 107 6.18 -0.62 -5.77
CA ALA A 107 6.11 -0.60 -7.23
C ALA A 107 7.52 -0.61 -7.80
N THR A 108 7.80 -1.54 -8.70
CA THR A 108 9.08 -1.62 -9.41
C THR A 108 8.92 -1.03 -10.80
N GLY A 109 9.64 0.06 -11.08
CA GLY A 109 9.80 0.58 -12.43
C GLY A 109 10.81 -0.23 -13.24
N GLU A 110 10.87 0.02 -14.55
CA GLU A 110 12.03 -0.38 -15.35
C GLU A 110 13.28 0.34 -14.80
N ALA A 111 14.41 -0.36 -14.72
CA ALA A 111 15.56 0.05 -13.92
C ALA A 111 16.14 1.42 -14.34
N GLY A 112 16.57 2.24 -13.36
CA GLY A 112 17.67 3.20 -13.58
C GLY A 112 17.58 4.60 -12.95
N SER A 113 16.44 5.09 -12.45
CA SER A 113 16.39 6.46 -11.88
C SER A 113 15.28 6.72 -10.85
N ALA A 114 15.41 7.80 -10.08
CA ALA A 114 14.36 8.29 -9.16
C ALA A 114 13.10 8.75 -9.90
N GLU A 115 13.23 9.28 -11.14
CA GLU A 115 12.08 9.51 -12.02
C GLU A 115 11.36 8.20 -12.36
N ALA A 116 12.08 7.11 -12.64
CA ALA A 116 11.46 5.81 -12.94
C ALA A 116 10.68 5.24 -11.75
N ALA A 117 11.17 5.44 -10.52
CA ALA A 117 10.46 5.08 -9.30
C ALA A 117 9.16 5.90 -9.13
N ALA A 118 9.20 7.21 -9.37
CA ALA A 118 8.00 8.06 -9.32
C ALA A 118 6.97 7.65 -10.39
N TRP A 119 7.45 7.30 -11.59
CA TRP A 119 6.62 6.82 -12.69
C TRP A 119 5.93 5.50 -12.37
N ALA A 120 6.55 4.65 -11.54
CA ALA A 120 5.93 3.42 -11.09
C ALA A 120 4.99 3.60 -9.89
N VAL A 121 5.37 4.44 -8.93
CA VAL A 121 4.62 4.66 -7.68
C VAL A 121 3.32 5.42 -7.91
N ARG A 122 3.31 6.44 -8.77
CA ARG A 122 2.13 7.27 -9.02
C ARG A 122 0.90 6.48 -9.50
N PRO A 123 0.95 5.66 -10.57
CA PRO A 123 -0.21 4.88 -11.01
C PRO A 123 -0.65 3.84 -9.97
N MET A 124 0.30 3.26 -9.23
CA MET A 124 -0.01 2.32 -8.15
C MET A 124 -0.74 3.03 -7.00
N LEU A 125 -0.29 4.22 -6.60
CA LEU A 125 -0.94 5.04 -5.58
C LEU A 125 -2.32 5.54 -6.04
N ALA A 126 -2.48 5.88 -7.33
CA ALA A 126 -3.76 6.25 -7.91
C ALA A 126 -4.79 5.12 -7.76
N ALA A 127 -4.43 3.89 -8.13
CA ALA A 127 -5.30 2.72 -8.00
C ALA A 127 -5.65 2.42 -6.53
N VAL A 128 -4.70 2.60 -5.60
CA VAL A 128 -4.95 2.46 -4.16
C VAL A 128 -5.95 3.49 -3.65
N VAL A 129 -5.75 4.76 -3.98
CA VAL A 129 -6.64 5.85 -3.55
C VAL A 129 -8.03 5.69 -4.15
N GLU A 130 -8.13 5.35 -5.43
CA GLU A 130 -9.41 5.12 -6.10
C GLU A 130 -10.18 3.94 -5.46
N CYS A 131 -9.50 2.82 -5.22
CA CYS A 131 -10.08 1.67 -4.53
C CYS A 131 -10.55 2.04 -3.11
N ALA A 132 -9.70 2.67 -2.31
CA ALA A 132 -10.05 3.07 -0.95
C ALA A 132 -11.24 4.05 -0.92
N ALA A 133 -11.28 5.02 -1.84
CA ALA A 133 -12.40 5.96 -1.96
C ALA A 133 -13.71 5.25 -2.30
N GLN A 134 -13.69 4.26 -3.20
CA GLN A 134 -14.85 3.43 -3.55
C GLN A 134 -15.33 2.58 -2.35
N LEU A 135 -14.42 2.16 -1.48
CA LEU A 135 -14.72 1.49 -0.21
C LEU A 135 -15.20 2.46 0.90
N GLY A 136 -15.36 3.74 0.60
CA GLY A 136 -15.86 4.77 1.52
C GLY A 136 -14.79 5.43 2.38
N ALA A 137 -13.50 5.16 2.12
CA ALA A 137 -12.41 5.81 2.83
C ALA A 137 -12.34 7.31 2.49
N ARG A 138 -12.03 8.12 3.51
CA ARG A 138 -11.65 9.53 3.37
C ARG A 138 -10.18 9.77 3.62
N GLN A 139 -9.51 8.83 4.29
CA GLN A 139 -8.09 8.90 4.59
C GLN A 139 -7.48 7.50 4.55
N LEU A 140 -6.22 7.45 4.12
CA LEU A 140 -5.34 6.29 4.30
C LEU A 140 -4.37 6.56 5.44
N ILE A 141 -4.04 5.54 6.21
CA ILE A 141 -2.95 5.57 7.19
C ILE A 141 -1.99 4.41 6.94
N GLY A 142 -0.71 4.55 7.23
CA GLY A 142 0.19 3.40 7.18
C GLY A 142 1.58 3.68 7.68
N VAL A 143 2.30 2.61 8.01
CA VAL A 143 3.74 2.68 8.26
C VAL A 143 4.46 2.69 6.93
N THR A 144 5.27 3.71 6.69
CA THR A 144 6.03 3.86 5.45
C THR A 144 7.45 4.32 5.72
N PHE A 145 8.36 4.08 4.78
CA PHE A 145 9.68 4.69 4.84
C PHE A 145 9.58 6.20 4.69
N ALA A 146 10.43 6.94 5.41
CA ALA A 146 10.53 8.39 5.23
C ALA A 146 10.91 8.77 3.78
N SER A 147 11.59 7.89 3.03
CA SER A 147 11.85 8.08 1.60
C SER A 147 10.59 7.99 0.74
N MET A 148 9.70 7.05 1.05
CA MET A 148 8.41 6.89 0.37
C MET A 148 7.45 8.03 0.72
N GLU A 149 7.43 8.49 1.98
CA GLU A 149 6.73 9.72 2.38
C GLU A 149 7.17 10.92 1.52
N ARG A 150 8.49 11.13 1.35
CA ARG A 150 9.00 12.21 0.50
C ARG A 150 8.55 12.06 -0.95
N LEU A 151 8.47 10.83 -1.46
CA LEU A 151 7.99 10.56 -2.81
C LEU A 151 6.50 10.87 -2.95
N PHE A 152 5.66 10.51 -1.98
CA PHE A 152 4.24 10.89 -1.96
C PHE A 152 4.07 12.41 -2.01
N ARG A 153 4.82 13.15 -1.19
CA ARG A 153 4.82 14.62 -1.24
C ARG A 153 5.30 15.17 -2.59
N ARG A 154 6.30 14.55 -3.22
CA ARG A 154 6.77 14.93 -4.57
C ARG A 154 5.72 14.66 -5.66
N ILE A 155 4.91 13.60 -5.52
CA ILE A 155 3.77 13.32 -6.41
C ILE A 155 2.68 14.39 -6.25
N GLY A 156 2.57 15.02 -5.08
CA GLY A 156 1.64 16.12 -4.80
C GLY A 156 0.42 15.71 -3.98
N VAL A 157 0.32 14.45 -3.55
CA VAL A 157 -0.78 14.00 -2.66
C VAL A 157 -0.68 14.68 -1.30
N HIS A 158 -1.81 14.81 -0.62
CA HIS A 158 -1.89 15.41 0.71
C HIS A 158 -1.41 14.43 1.79
N ALA A 159 -0.10 14.17 1.80
CA ALA A 159 0.55 13.27 2.76
C ALA A 159 1.14 14.02 3.95
N HIS A 160 0.78 13.62 5.16
CA HIS A 160 1.27 14.23 6.40
C HIS A 160 1.50 13.18 7.50
N ARG A 161 2.32 13.51 8.49
CA ARG A 161 2.73 12.53 9.51
C ARG A 161 1.65 12.34 10.56
N ALA A 162 1.44 11.10 10.98
CA ALA A 162 0.63 10.73 12.14
C ALA A 162 1.45 10.70 13.45
N GLY A 163 2.78 10.82 13.36
CA GLY A 163 3.71 10.87 14.48
C GLY A 163 5.16 11.13 14.04
N PRO A 164 6.10 11.29 14.98
CA PRO A 164 7.50 11.51 14.64
C PRO A 164 8.12 10.27 13.97
N PRO A 165 9.09 10.45 13.05
CA PRO A 165 9.77 9.32 12.43
C PRO A 165 10.66 8.59 13.45
N LYS A 166 10.81 7.27 13.29
CA LYS A 166 11.68 6.43 14.13
C LYS A 166 12.60 5.57 13.27
N MET A 167 13.75 5.20 13.85
CA MET A 167 14.64 4.21 13.26
C MET A 167 14.24 2.81 13.71
N ILE A 168 13.89 1.94 12.76
CA ILE A 168 13.61 0.52 13.00
C ILE A 168 14.53 -0.28 12.07
N ASP A 169 15.36 -1.16 12.64
CA ASP A 169 16.31 -2.00 11.91
C ASP A 169 17.16 -1.22 10.89
N GLY A 170 17.66 -0.05 11.29
CA GLY A 170 18.49 0.83 10.46
C GLY A 170 17.73 1.60 9.37
N ARG A 171 16.39 1.58 9.40
CA ARG A 171 15.53 2.29 8.43
C ARG A 171 14.68 3.33 9.11
N MET A 172 14.65 4.52 8.51
CA MET A 172 13.78 5.60 8.99
C MET A 172 12.34 5.35 8.49
N VAL A 173 11.44 5.04 9.42
CA VAL A 173 10.01 4.80 9.19
C VAL A 173 9.18 5.90 9.84
N VAL A 174 7.94 6.07 9.37
CA VAL A 174 6.97 7.02 9.92
C VAL A 174 5.57 6.49 9.71
N ALA A 175 4.67 6.75 10.67
CA ALA A 175 3.24 6.63 10.44
C ALA A 175 2.76 7.84 9.61
N CYS A 176 2.15 7.59 8.47
CA CYS A 176 1.80 8.61 7.48
C CYS A 176 0.32 8.52 7.12
N TRP A 177 -0.34 9.67 7.12
CA TRP A 177 -1.67 9.89 6.57
C TRP A 177 -1.58 10.30 5.10
N ILE A 178 -2.59 9.92 4.32
CA ILE A 178 -2.89 10.49 3.00
C ILE A 178 -4.38 10.82 2.98
N ASP A 179 -4.71 12.10 2.86
CA ASP A 179 -6.10 12.53 2.74
C ASP A 179 -6.62 12.26 1.33
N ILE A 180 -7.82 11.68 1.23
CA ILE A 180 -8.53 11.45 -0.04
C ILE A 180 -9.38 12.68 -0.30
N ASP A 181 -8.72 13.77 -0.67
CA ASP A 181 -9.28 15.09 -0.89
C ASP A 181 -9.05 15.57 -2.34
N PRO A 182 -9.59 16.73 -2.74
CA PRO A 182 -9.38 17.25 -4.09
C PRO A 182 -7.91 17.41 -4.50
N GLN A 183 -7.00 17.69 -3.54
CA GLN A 183 -5.57 17.79 -3.83
C GLN A 183 -5.00 16.42 -4.23
N THR A 184 -5.24 15.39 -3.43
CA THR A 184 -4.79 14.03 -3.72
C THR A 184 -5.40 13.51 -5.02
N LEU A 185 -6.71 13.69 -5.22
CA LEU A 185 -7.38 13.24 -6.44
C LEU A 185 -6.80 13.92 -7.69
N ALA A 186 -6.58 15.24 -7.65
CA ALA A 186 -5.97 15.98 -8.75
C ALA A 186 -4.53 15.54 -9.04
N ALA A 187 -3.70 15.36 -8.01
CA ALA A 187 -2.32 14.90 -8.15
C ALA A 187 -2.22 13.51 -8.81
N LEU A 188 -3.19 12.65 -8.53
CA LEU A 188 -3.27 11.29 -9.07
C LEU A 188 -4.05 11.20 -10.38
N GLY A 189 -4.66 12.29 -10.85
CA GLY A 189 -5.47 12.30 -12.07
C GLY A 189 -6.76 11.50 -11.94
N ILE A 190 -7.29 11.34 -10.73
CA ILE A 190 -8.52 10.61 -10.44
C ILE A 190 -9.70 11.57 -10.62
N VAL A 191 -10.67 11.20 -11.46
CA VAL A 191 -11.91 11.96 -11.63
C VAL A 191 -12.95 11.43 -10.65
N PRO A 192 -13.53 12.27 -9.78
CA PRO A 192 -14.60 11.83 -8.88
C PRO A 192 -15.75 11.18 -9.67
N GLY A 193 -16.11 9.94 -9.32
CA GLY A 193 -17.23 9.22 -9.93
C GLY A 193 -16.91 8.42 -11.20
N SER A 194 -15.67 8.39 -11.69
CA SER A 194 -15.27 7.52 -12.83
C SER A 194 -14.99 6.09 -12.38
N GLY A 195 -16.01 5.34 -11.97
CA GLY A 195 -15.86 3.93 -11.58
C GLY A 195 -15.61 3.01 -12.78
N ALA A 196 -14.39 2.98 -13.33
CA ALA A 196 -14.01 2.01 -14.35
C ALA A 196 -13.40 0.76 -13.68
N ARG A 197 -14.25 -0.19 -13.27
CA ARG A 197 -13.79 -1.51 -12.79
C ARG A 197 -13.19 -2.30 -13.96
N GLN A 198 -11.99 -2.83 -13.77
CA GLN A 198 -11.56 -4.01 -14.50
C GLN A 198 -11.43 -5.14 -13.48
N ALA A 199 -12.53 -5.88 -13.31
CA ALA A 199 -12.53 -7.13 -12.57
C ALA A 199 -11.56 -8.10 -13.23
N ILE A 200 -10.84 -8.85 -12.40
CA ILE A 200 -9.99 -9.95 -12.86
C ILE A 200 -10.92 -10.99 -13.49
N ALA A 201 -10.77 -11.25 -14.79
CA ALA A 201 -11.44 -12.40 -15.40
C ALA A 201 -10.85 -13.66 -14.76
N ALA A 202 -11.73 -14.47 -14.17
CA ALA A 202 -11.41 -15.75 -13.55
C ALA A 202 -10.76 -16.73 -14.54
#